data_AF-A0A0A9EU70-F1
#
_entry.id   AF-A0A0A9EU70-F1
#
_cell.length_a   1.000
_cell.length_b   1.000
_cell.length_c   1.000
_cell.angle_alpha   90.00
_cell.angle_beta   90.00
_cell.angle_gamma   90.00
#
_symmetry.space_group_name_H-M   'P 1'
#
loop_
_entity.id
_entity.type
_entity.pdbx_description
1 polymer ?
#
loop_
_entity_poly.entity_id
_entity_poly.type
_entity_poly.pdbx_seq_one_letter_code
_entity_poly.pdbx_strand_id
1 'polypeptide(L)'
;MMRILTGAGAAASSTSFRFLPRSVDAFGSTVIAERSPSPGVYWVHAWTVGPDGVITQLREYFNTDLTVTRLAAATKCVWQSRLPDSATNSLPGLVLAI
;
A
#
# COMPACT_ATOMS: atom_id res chain seq x y z
N MET A 1 7.31 -9.64 -1.40
CA MET A 1 6.99 -9.51 0.04
C MET A 1 5.90 -10.49 0.49
N MET A 2 4.98 -10.87 -0.41
CA MET A 2 3.91 -11.87 -0.29
C MET A 2 4.15 -13.16 0.55
N ARG A 3 5.38 -13.71 0.65
CA ARG A 3 5.63 -14.91 1.47
C ARG A 3 5.88 -14.60 2.95
N ILE A 4 6.32 -13.39 3.30
CA ILE A 4 6.70 -13.04 4.67
C ILE A 4 5.48 -12.53 5.46
N LEU A 5 4.60 -11.76 4.82
CA LEU A 5 3.38 -11.22 5.42
C LEU A 5 2.32 -12.29 5.73
N THR A 6 2.40 -13.45 5.06
CA THR A 6 1.52 -14.61 5.27
C THR A 6 2.13 -15.63 6.24
N GLY A 7 3.30 -15.34 6.83
CA GLY A 7 4.01 -16.25 7.76
C GLY A 7 4.76 -17.41 7.08
N ALA A 8 4.55 -17.66 5.78
CA ALA A 8 5.19 -18.75 5.04
C ALA A 8 6.71 -18.58 4.85
N GLY A 9 7.25 -17.37 5.05
CA GLY A 9 8.66 -17.04 4.90
C GLY A 9 9.50 -17.16 6.19
N ALA A 10 8.87 -17.41 7.33
CA ALA A 10 9.56 -17.45 8.64
C ALA A 10 10.61 -18.56 8.75
N ALA A 11 10.57 -19.58 7.89
CA ALA A 11 11.53 -20.68 7.87
C ALA A 11 12.86 -20.36 7.16
N ALA A 12 12.96 -19.24 6.41
CA ALA A 12 14.08 -19.02 5.46
C ALA A 12 15.05 -17.89 5.85
N SER A 13 14.74 -17.03 6.81
CA SER A 13 15.64 -15.94 7.21
C SER A 13 15.43 -15.52 8.67
N SER A 14 16.52 -15.41 9.43
CA SER A 14 16.59 -14.96 10.84
C SER A 14 16.18 -13.49 11.08
N THR A 15 15.73 -12.78 10.05
CA THR A 15 15.31 -11.38 10.13
C THR A 15 13.80 -11.29 10.31
N SER A 16 13.35 -10.88 11.50
CA SER A 16 11.95 -10.58 11.75
C SER A 16 11.49 -9.44 10.83
N PHE A 17 10.49 -9.68 9.98
CA PHE A 17 9.86 -8.60 9.22
C PHE A 17 9.20 -7.61 10.17
N ARG A 18 9.52 -6.32 10.00
CA ARG A 18 8.90 -5.23 10.73
C ARG A 18 8.08 -4.40 9.77
N PHE A 19 6.76 -4.46 9.96
CA PHE A 19 5.82 -3.60 9.27
C PHE A 19 5.96 -2.17 9.82
N LEU A 20 6.65 -1.30 9.07
CA LEU A 20 6.88 0.10 9.45
C LEU A 20 6.48 1.00 8.28
N PRO A 21 5.19 1.31 8.10
CA PRO A 21 4.74 2.22 7.05
C PRO A 21 5.35 3.62 7.27
N ARG A 22 5.60 4.32 6.17
CA ARG A 22 6.01 5.74 6.21
C ARG A 22 4.79 6.66 6.38
N SER A 23 3.66 6.29 5.78
CA SER A 23 2.39 7.03 5.87
C SER A 23 1.25 6.04 6.01
N VAL A 24 0.22 6.45 6.76
CA VAL A 24 -1.05 5.74 6.88
C VAL A 24 -2.18 6.76 6.77
N ASP A 25 -3.04 6.58 5.78
CA ASP A 25 -4.13 7.49 5.44
C ASP A 25 -5.45 6.72 5.37
N ALA A 26 -6.52 7.23 6.01
CA ALA A 26 -7.81 6.54 6.11
C ALA A 26 -8.91 7.27 5.34
N PHE A 27 -9.74 6.50 4.62
CA PHE A 27 -10.84 6.96 3.80
C PHE A 27 -12.07 6.05 4.00
N GLY A 28 -12.93 6.40 4.95
CA GLY A 28 -14.06 5.54 5.32
C GLY A 28 -13.56 4.21 5.87
N SER A 29 -14.00 3.10 5.28
CA SER A 29 -13.52 1.75 5.63
C SER A 29 -12.19 1.38 4.97
N THR A 30 -11.65 2.21 4.06
CA THR A 30 -10.38 1.92 3.40
C THR A 30 -9.22 2.58 4.12
N VAL A 31 -8.15 1.85 4.41
CA VAL A 31 -6.90 2.39 4.95
C VAL A 31 -5.76 2.11 3.96
N ILE A 32 -4.96 3.13 3.67
CA ILE A 32 -3.81 3.05 2.78
C ILE A 32 -2.55 3.22 3.61
N ALA A 33 -1.64 2.24 3.54
CA ALA A 33 -0.33 2.29 4.17
C ALA A 33 0.76 2.17 3.09
N GLU A 34 1.72 3.09 3.04
CA GLU A 34 2.80 3.06 2.05
C GLU A 34 4.19 3.07 2.68
N ARG A 35 5.18 2.54 1.95
CA ARG A 35 6.61 2.71 2.28
C ARG A 35 7.52 2.48 1.08
N SER A 36 8.66 3.15 1.11
CA SER A 36 9.84 2.89 0.27
C SER A 36 11.07 2.57 1.14
N PRO A 37 11.27 1.32 1.59
CA PRO A 37 12.32 0.98 2.56
C PRO A 37 13.75 1.07 1.99
N SER A 38 13.91 0.96 0.68
CA SER A 38 15.19 1.04 -0.02
C SER A 38 14.97 1.56 -1.45
N PRO A 39 16.00 2.09 -2.12
CA PRO A 39 15.90 2.48 -3.53
C PRO A 39 15.33 1.34 -4.38
N GLY A 40 14.37 1.65 -5.26
CA GLY A 40 13.75 0.67 -6.17
C GLY A 40 12.76 -0.32 -5.53
N VAL A 41 12.43 -0.15 -4.24
CA VAL A 41 11.44 -0.96 -3.54
C VAL A 41 10.31 -0.08 -3.03
N TYR A 42 9.13 -0.26 -3.60
CA TYR A 42 7.91 0.48 -3.26
C TYR A 42 6.80 -0.49 -2.92
N TRP A 43 6.08 -0.23 -1.84
CA TRP A 43 4.84 -0.94 -1.57
C TRP A 43 3.77 -0.02 -1.03
N VAL A 44 2.54 -0.35 -1.40
CA VAL A 44 1.30 0.21 -0.85
C VAL A 44 0.41 -0.95 -0.45
N HIS A 45 -0.11 -0.91 0.77
CA HIS A 45 -1.14 -1.82 1.25
C HIS A 45 -2.45 -1.05 1.36
N ALA A 46 -3.51 -1.60 0.76
CA ALA A 46 -4.87 -1.10 0.91
C ALA A 46 -5.67 -2.13 1.73
N TRP A 47 -6.21 -1.68 2.85
CA TRP A 47 -7.00 -2.50 3.77
C TRP A 47 -8.45 -2.09 3.72
N THR A 48 -9.35 -3.07 3.79
CA THR A 48 -10.74 -2.83 4.16
C THR A 48 -10.90 -3.16 5.63
N VAL A 49 -11.31 -2.18 6.44
CA VAL A 49 -11.53 -2.31 7.89
C VAL A 49 -13.03 -2.36 8.16
N GLY A 50 -13.47 -3.42 8.84
CA GLY A 50 -14.86 -3.61 9.25
C GLY A 50 -15.28 -2.66 10.38
N PRO A 51 -16.59 -2.59 10.69
CA PRO A 51 -17.11 -1.75 11.78
C PRO A 51 -16.56 -2.13 13.18
N ASP A 52 -16.10 -3.37 13.34
CA ASP A 52 -15.46 -3.91 14.53
C ASP A 52 -13.95 -3.61 14.60
N GLY A 53 -13.41 -2.88 13.63
CA GLY A 53 -11.99 -2.54 13.54
C GLY A 53 -11.12 -3.67 12.97
N VAL A 54 -11.71 -4.75 12.48
CA VAL A 54 -10.96 -5.88 11.91
C VAL A 54 -10.65 -5.65 10.44
N ILE A 55 -9.40 -5.90 10.03
CA ILE A 55 -9.03 -5.91 8.60
C ILE A 55 -9.66 -7.14 7.95
N THR A 56 -10.61 -6.92 7.04
CA THR A 56 -11.35 -7.98 6.33
C THR A 56 -10.80 -8.24 4.93
N GLN A 57 -10.08 -7.29 4.35
CA GLN A 57 -9.40 -7.45 3.07
C GLN A 57 -8.05 -6.74 3.08
N LEU A 58 -7.07 -7.32 2.38
CA LEU A 58 -5.75 -6.77 2.13
C LEU A 58 -5.45 -6.86 0.64
N ARG A 59 -5.04 -5.73 0.04
CA ARG A 59 -4.41 -5.68 -1.29
C ARG A 59 -3.01 -5.10 -1.15
N GLU A 60 -2.01 -5.83 -1.64
CA GLU A 60 -0.62 -5.36 -1.72
C GLU A 60 -0.32 -4.98 -3.17
N TYR A 61 0.17 -3.75 -3.36
CA TYR A 61 0.72 -3.26 -4.61
C TYR A 61 2.22 -3.08 -4.42
N PHE A 62 3.02 -3.77 -5.24
CA PHE A 62 4.47 -3.73 -5.17
C PHE A 62 5.02 -3.08 -6.45
N ASN A 63 5.95 -2.14 -6.32
CA ASN A 63 6.52 -1.39 -7.44
C ASN A 63 5.45 -0.88 -8.42
N THR A 64 4.42 -0.26 -7.87
CA THR A 64 3.26 0.30 -8.59
C THR A 64 3.03 1.72 -8.09
N ASP A 65 2.81 2.67 -9.00
CA ASP A 65 2.34 4.02 -8.63
C ASP A 65 0.83 3.99 -8.45
N LEU A 66 0.37 4.02 -7.19
CA LEU A 66 -1.05 3.93 -6.86
C LEU A 66 -1.66 5.31 -6.68
N THR A 67 -2.77 5.57 -7.37
CA THR A 67 -3.62 6.74 -7.17
C THR A 67 -4.97 6.30 -6.63
N VAL A 68 -5.45 6.93 -5.56
CA VAL A 68 -6.75 6.63 -4.95
C VAL A 68 -7.75 7.75 -5.28
N THR A 69 -8.91 7.36 -5.79
CA THR A 69 -9.92 8.30 -6.28
C THR A 69 -11.28 7.97 -5.69
N ARG A 70 -12.04 9.00 -5.28
CA ARG A 70 -13.45 8.85 -4.86
C ARG A 70 -14.39 8.93 -6.05
N LEU A 71 -15.23 7.91 -6.23
CA LEU A 71 -16.12 7.84 -7.41
C LEU A 71 -17.33 8.79 -7.33
N ALA A 72 -17.82 9.10 -6.12
CA ALA A 72 -19.10 9.81 -5.92
C ALA A 72 -19.07 11.34 -6.12
N ALA A 73 -17.91 11.97 -6.36
CA ALA A 73 -17.78 13.43 -6.37
C ALA A 73 -16.80 13.97 -7.45
N ALA A 74 -17.04 13.62 -8.72
CA ALA A 74 -16.26 14.11 -9.88
C ALA A 74 -14.78 13.67 -9.89
N THR A 75 -14.54 12.36 -9.75
CA THR A 75 -13.20 11.72 -9.91
C THR A 75 -12.07 12.52 -9.23
N LYS A 76 -12.26 12.85 -7.96
CA LYS A 76 -11.24 13.57 -7.19
C LYS A 76 -10.18 12.58 -6.71
N CYS A 77 -8.95 12.76 -7.16
CA CYS A 77 -7.78 12.15 -6.53
C CYS A 77 -7.73 12.61 -5.07
N VAL A 78 -7.76 11.64 -4.15
CA VAL A 78 -7.70 11.91 -2.71
C VAL A 78 -6.38 11.48 -2.09
N TRP A 79 -5.61 10.67 -2.80
CA TRP A 79 -4.29 10.21 -2.36
C TRP A 79 -3.50 9.70 -3.56
N GLN A 80 -2.18 9.86 -3.53
CA GLN A 80 -1.27 9.28 -4.50
C GLN A 80 -0.01 8.78 -3.80
N SER A 81 0.55 7.70 -4.31
CA SER A 81 1.78 7.13 -3.81
C SER A 81 2.94 8.12 -3.94
N ARG A 82 3.81 8.13 -2.94
CA ARG A 82 4.90 9.11 -2.87
C ARG A 82 6.22 8.40 -3.15
N LEU A 83 6.62 8.46 -4.41
CA LEU A 83 7.84 7.85 -4.97
C LEU A 83 9.01 8.86 -4.93
N PRO A 84 10.02 8.69 -4.05
CA PRO A 84 11.12 9.65 -3.90
C PRO A 84 12.01 9.78 -5.14
N ASP A 85 12.04 8.78 -6.02
CA ASP A 85 12.88 8.70 -7.22
C ASP A 85 12.07 8.80 -8.53
N SER A 86 10.84 9.34 -8.47
CA SER A 86 9.92 9.43 -9.63
C SER A 86 10.47 10.18 -10.83
N ALA A 87 11.44 11.09 -10.62
CA ALA A 87 12.13 11.80 -11.69
C ALA A 87 13.02 10.90 -12.55
N THR A 88 13.47 9.77 -12.00
CA THR A 88 14.44 8.86 -12.64
C THR A 88 13.90 7.44 -12.83
N ASN A 89 12.74 7.14 -12.25
CA ASN A 89 12.16 5.81 -12.21
C ASN A 89 10.65 5.90 -12.41
N SER A 90 10.13 5.20 -13.42
CA SER A 90 8.71 5.10 -13.69
C SER A 90 8.19 3.73 -13.27
N LEU A 91 7.05 3.74 -12.59
CA LEU A 91 6.32 2.53 -12.21
C LEU A 91 5.03 2.44 -13.01
N PRO A 92 4.50 1.22 -13.25
CA PRO A 92 3.15 1.07 -13.75
C PRO A 92 2.14 1.81 -12.87
N GLY A 93 1.31 2.65 -13.49
CA GLY A 93 0.26 3.39 -12.80
C GLY A 93 -1.01 2.56 -12.60
N LEU A 94 -1.64 2.68 -11.43
CA LEU A 94 -2.92 2.04 -11.13
C LEU A 94 -3.84 3.01 -10.36
N VAL A 95 -5.13 3.01 -10.71
CA VAL A 95 -6.15 3.75 -9.97
C VAL A 95 -6.97 2.79 -9.12
N LEU A 96 -6.98 3.04 -7.81
CA LEU A 96 -7.89 2.40 -6.86
C LEU A 96 -9.08 3.34 -6.62
N ALA A 97 -10.25 2.93 -7.11
CA ALA A 97 -11.50 3.63 -6.81
C ALA A 97 -12.02 3.19 -5.43
N ILE A 98 -12.43 4.17 -4.62
CA ILE A 98 -13.04 3.99 -3.29
C ILE A 98 -14.33 4.78 -3.14
#